data_AF-A0A2E9LQ29-F1
#
_entry.id   AF-A0A2E9LQ29-F1
#
_cell.length_a   1.000
_cell.length_b   1.000
_cell.length_c   1.000
_cell.angle_alpha   90.00
_cell.angle_beta   90.00
_cell.angle_gamma   90.00
#
_symmetry.space_group_name_H-M   'P 1'
#
loop_
_entity.id
_entity.type
_entity.pdbx_description
1 polymer ?
#
loop_
_entity_poly.entity_id
_entity_poly.type
_entity_poly.pdbx_seq_one_letter_code
_entity_poly.pdbx_strand_id
1 'polypeptide(L)' 'ELRAQATGNVGAARNSLEHGVVFGSPDTVSERIQQAYDSGVGGVIIHFRLGAMPYEVSANSMKLFAEKVAPNFKD' A
#
# COMPACT_ATOMS: atom_id res chain seq x y z
N GLU A 1 -0.65 -0.05 -17.84
CA GLU A 1 0.22 0.85 -17.03
C GLU A 1 0.76 0.17 -15.77
N LEU A 2 -0.08 -0.44 -14.91
CA LEU A 2 0.36 -1.22 -13.74
C LEU A 2 1.47 -2.25 -14.06
N ARG A 3 1.31 -3.03 -15.14
CA ARG A 3 2.33 -4.00 -15.59
C ARG A 3 3.70 -3.38 -15.92
N ALA A 4 3.73 -2.16 -16.44
CA ALA A 4 4.99 -1.49 -16.81
C ALA A 4 5.75 -0.94 -15.61
N GLN A 5 5.06 -0.66 -14.50
CA GLN A 5 5.67 -0.19 -13.25
C GLN A 5 6.23 -1.34 -12.39
N ALA A 6 5.75 -2.57 -12.62
CA ALA A 6 6.21 -3.77 -11.93
C ALA A 6 7.50 -4.38 -12.50
N THR A 7 7.80 -4.10 -13.78
CA THR A 7 8.91 -4.72 -14.51
C THR A 7 10.29 -4.17 -14.15
N GLY A 8 10.40 -3.28 -13.16
CA GLY A 8 11.63 -2.54 -12.86
C GLY A 8 12.69 -3.26 -12.01
N ASN A 9 12.39 -4.36 -11.31
CA ASN A 9 13.39 -5.14 -10.55
C ASN A 9 12.80 -6.45 -10.00
N VAL A 10 12.97 -7.56 -10.71
CA VAL A 10 12.35 -8.88 -10.41
C VAL A 10 12.86 -9.58 -9.12
N GLY A 11 13.69 -8.93 -8.29
CA GLY A 11 14.25 -9.54 -7.07
C GLY A 11 13.64 -9.10 -5.73
N ALA A 12 12.95 -7.96 -5.65
CA ALA A 12 12.42 -7.45 -4.38
C ALA A 12 10.89 -7.47 -4.38
N ALA A 13 10.28 -7.94 -3.27
CA ALA A 13 8.82 -8.06 -3.11
C ALA A 13 8.06 -6.78 -3.50
N ARG A 14 8.67 -5.61 -3.25
CA ARG A 14 8.17 -4.27 -3.63
C ARG A 14 7.92 -4.05 -5.12
N ASN A 15 8.48 -4.89 -6.00
CA ASN A 15 8.34 -4.79 -7.45
C ASN A 15 7.35 -5.82 -8.03
N SER A 16 6.89 -6.79 -7.22
CA SER A 16 5.81 -7.67 -7.63
C SER A 16 4.48 -6.94 -7.54
N LEU A 17 3.59 -7.06 -8.54
CA LEU A 17 2.24 -6.49 -8.42
C LEU A 17 1.41 -7.18 -7.33
N GLU A 18 1.65 -8.47 -7.16
CA GLU A 18 0.90 -9.32 -6.24
C GLU A 18 1.15 -8.93 -4.77
N HIS A 19 2.43 -8.67 -4.41
CA HIS A 19 2.82 -8.37 -3.04
C HIS A 19 3.26 -6.92 -2.81
N GLY A 20 3.59 -6.18 -3.87
CA GLY A 20 4.10 -4.81 -3.79
C GLY A 20 3.05 -3.72 -3.95
N VAL A 21 1.83 -4.06 -4.38
CA VAL A 21 0.72 -3.09 -4.53
C VAL A 21 -0.48 -3.53 -3.71
N VAL A 22 -0.89 -2.66 -2.79
CA VAL A 22 -2.08 -2.83 -1.94
C VAL A 22 -3.09 -1.73 -2.32
N PHE A 23 -4.29 -2.14 -2.75
CA PHE A 23 -5.33 -1.21 -3.20
C PHE A 23 -6.72 -1.84 -3.02
N GLY A 24 -7.77 -1.00 -2.94
CA GLY A 24 -9.14 -1.44 -2.73
C GLY A 24 -9.90 -0.53 -1.77
N SER A 25 -10.92 -1.08 -1.11
CA SER A 25 -11.58 -0.41 0.02
C SER A 25 -10.64 -0.36 1.24
N PRO A 26 -10.93 0.50 2.23
CA PRO A 26 -10.19 0.49 3.50
C PRO A 26 -10.12 -0.88 4.17
N ASP A 27 -11.19 -1.67 4.08
CA ASP A 27 -11.25 -3.02 4.65
C ASP A 27 -10.28 -3.97 3.94
N THR A 28 -10.29 -3.99 2.60
CA THR A 28 -9.35 -4.80 1.81
C THR A 28 -7.90 -4.41 2.06
N VAL A 29 -7.62 -3.11 2.18
CA VAL A 29 -6.27 -2.62 2.50
C VAL A 29 -5.85 -3.05 3.90
N SER A 30 -6.75 -2.99 4.88
CA SER A 30 -6.48 -3.43 6.25
C SER A 30 -6.18 -4.93 6.29
N GLU A 31 -6.99 -5.77 5.64
CA GLU A 31 -6.75 -7.22 5.57
C GLU A 31 -5.37 -7.55 4.97
N ARG A 32 -4.96 -6.85 3.91
CA ARG A 32 -3.64 -7.05 3.32
C ARG A 32 -2.50 -6.60 4.24
N ILE A 33 -2.66 -5.51 4.98
CA ILE A 33 -1.64 -5.01 5.91
C ILE A 33 -1.56 -5.90 7.15
N GLN A 34 -2.68 -6.49 7.58
CA GLN A 34 -2.73 -7.43 8.69
C GLN A 34 -1.77 -8.61 8.50
N GLN A 35 -1.66 -9.13 7.28
CA GLN A 35 -0.70 -10.21 6.96
C GLN A 35 0.75 -9.80 7.23
N ALA A 36 1.11 -8.55 6.96
CA ALA A 36 2.43 -8.03 7.28
C ALA A 36 2.58 -7.79 8.80
N TYR A 37 1.56 -7.21 9.44
CA TYR A 37 1.53 -6.97 10.89
C TYR A 37 1.72 -8.27 11.69
N ASP A 38 0.98 -9.31 11.35
CA ASP A 38 1.02 -10.63 12.00
C ASP A 38 2.38 -11.32 11.87
N SER A 39 3.18 -10.95 10.86
CA SER A 39 4.55 -11.46 10.70
C SER A 39 5.55 -10.83 11.68
N GLY A 40 5.14 -9.83 12.47
CA GLY A 40 5.97 -9.17 13.47
C GLY A 40 6.87 -8.06 12.93
N VAL A 41 6.56 -7.51 11.75
CA VAL A 41 7.29 -6.34 11.23
C VAL A 41 7.01 -5.12 12.12
N GLY A 42 8.07 -4.41 12.52
CA GLY A 42 7.93 -3.23 13.39
C GLY A 42 7.35 -1.98 12.70
N GLY A 43 7.12 -2.03 11.39
CA GLY A 43 6.51 -0.92 10.65
C GLY A 43 6.53 -1.12 9.14
N VAL A 44 5.73 -0.32 8.44
CA VAL A 44 5.61 -0.31 6.98
C VAL A 44 5.81 1.10 6.43
N ILE A 45 6.46 1.21 5.27
CA ILE A 45 6.59 2.46 4.52
C ILE A 45 5.75 2.33 3.25
N ILE A 46 4.83 3.27 3.03
CA ILE A 46 3.84 3.20 1.95
C ILE A 46 4.00 4.42 1.03
N HIS A 47 4.06 4.17 -0.28
CA HIS A 47 3.98 5.21 -1.30
C HIS A 47 2.54 5.30 -1.85
N PHE A 48 1.86 6.42 -1.59
CA PHE A 48 0.49 6.66 -2.09
C PHE A 48 0.43 7.17 -3.53
N ARG A 49 1.56 7.60 -4.08
CA ARG A 49 1.65 8.14 -5.44
C ARG A 49 2.41 7.16 -6.32
N LEU A 50 1.75 6.74 -7.40
CA LEU A 50 2.32 5.87 -8.41
C LEU A 50 2.33 6.59 -9.76
N GLY A 51 3.52 6.81 -10.34
CA GLY A 51 3.69 7.52 -11.61
C GLY A 51 3.14 8.95 -11.60
N ALA A 52 2.51 9.35 -12.71
CA ALA A 52 1.95 10.68 -12.91
C ALA A 52 0.56 10.89 -12.26
N MET A 53 0.30 10.23 -11.13
CA MET A 53 -0.98 10.35 -10.42
C MET A 53 -1.22 11.81 -9.96
N PRO A 54 -2.43 12.36 -10.17
CA PRO A 54 -2.80 13.70 -9.69
C PRO A 54 -2.68 13.80 -8.17
N TYR A 55 -2.30 15.00 -7.71
CA TYR A 55 -2.14 15.28 -6.28
C TYR A 55 -3.38 14.92 -5.46
N GLU A 56 -4.56 15.38 -5.90
CA GLU A 56 -5.83 15.18 -5.18
C GLU A 56 -6.17 13.71 -4.94
N VAL A 57 -5.84 12.85 -5.92
CA VAL A 57 -6.07 11.40 -5.80
C VAL A 57 -5.17 10.82 -4.71
N SER A 58 -3.87 11.13 -4.75
CA SER A 58 -2.93 10.64 -3.75
C SER A 58 -3.22 11.19 -2.34
N ALA A 59 -3.64 12.45 -2.24
CA ALA A 59 -4.01 13.09 -0.99
C ALA A 59 -5.28 12.45 -0.39
N ASN A 60 -6.27 12.13 -1.22
CA ASN A 60 -7.47 11.42 -0.78
C ASN A 60 -7.14 10.02 -0.25
N SER A 61 -6.29 9.24 -0.94
CA SER A 61 -5.85 7.93 -0.47
C SER A 61 -5.10 8.01 0.86
N MET A 62 -4.23 9.00 1.03
CA MET A 62 -3.51 9.23 2.30
C MET A 62 -4.47 9.57 3.44
N LYS A 63 -5.49 10.41 3.18
CA LYS A 63 -6.53 10.73 4.17
C LYS A 63 -7.32 9.48 4.56
N LEU A 64 -7.81 8.70 3.59
CA LEU A 64 -8.56 7.48 3.86
C LEU A 64 -7.72 6.47 4.65
N PHE A 65 -6.44 6.32 4.32
CA PHE A 65 -5.55 5.46 5.07
C PHE A 65 -5.42 5.91 6.53
N ALA A 66 -5.13 7.19 6.76
CA ALA A 66 -4.96 7.74 8.10
C ALA A 66 -6.24 7.62 8.96
N GLU A 67 -7.41 7.81 8.35
CA GLU A 67 -8.70 7.80 9.06
C GLU A 67 -9.31 6.41 9.23
N LYS A 68 -9.08 5.48 8.30
CA LYS A 68 -9.82 4.20 8.22
C LYS A 68 -8.95 2.95 8.36
N VAL A 69 -7.65 3.04 8.09
CA VAL A 69 -6.74 1.88 8.08
C VAL A 69 -5.75 1.95 9.23
N ALA A 70 -4.97 3.03 9.33
CA ALA A 70 -3.95 3.21 10.35
C ALA A 70 -4.44 3.00 11.79
N PRO A 71 -5.68 3.39 12.19
CA PRO A 71 -6.18 3.13 13.53
C PRO A 71 -6.30 1.65 13.92
N ASN A 72 -6.36 0.73 12.95
CA ASN A 72 -6.50 -0.71 13.21
C ASN A 72 -5.18 -1.37 13.67
N PHE A 73 -4.05 -0.66 13.56
CA PHE A 73 -2.70 -1.19 13.83
C PHE A 73 -1.96 -0.35 14.89
N LYS A 74 -2.71 0.35 15.74
CA LYS A 74 -2.15 1.09 16.88
C LYS A 74 -2.20 0.17 18.10
N ASP A 75 -1.04 -0.10 18.69
CA ASP A 75 -0.95 -0.59 20.06
C ASP A 75 -1.50 0.45 21.06
#